data_AF-A0A0W0R138-F1
#
_entry.id   AF-A0A0W0R138-F1
#
_cell.length_a   1.000
_cell.length_b   1.000
_cell.length_c   1.000
_cell.angle_alpha   90.00
_cell.angle_beta   90.00
_cell.angle_gamma   90.00
#
_symmetry.space_group_name_H-M   'P 1'
#
loop_
_entity.id
_entity.type
_entity.pdbx_description
1 polymer ?
#
loop_
_entity_poly.entity_id
_entity_poly.type
_entity_poly.pdbx_seq_one_letter_code
_entity_poly.pdbx_strand_id
1 'polypeptide(L)'
;MTAIFYRLQAKGLLFPHAPAREEEKQENLVAENNAKIFRKLAENHLVLAFDYNTHCMGLTDEQMTPEAYHAALEDAYRMAAYLEHIYTYYMAVPHLAKRYRDDQKKYQALVAKNEPVTAVIASTKGSYVSIHIREKTAIYNLPRLFTLRLRRMMLATVPFLESYPFLHKKLEIFGQITQRPVAYFGWLYFTPRLINNLFMTAKHIISGPWLDENEASLSLATRLKLQWQRRWFEFGNDAVWAAASFINCFFLVEPYSFYVNLSLQVYDVVLAGIRLCVEINRLNTLVLDYEALLKDPELSSEQQQEISKHLRFLKEKIAHDQRRYLLNLVNTILMVIAIGLACPLLINPIYGVVGGMLGLLTTAIVVGGLKTIEKMQPKDNPSFNSLCETSKKIGFFLPASEIDYIPEVRGGRDHTHKHTHTLESPFRR
;
A
#
# COMPACT_ATOMS: atom_id res chain seq x y z
N MET A 1 20.05 0.76 22.07
CA MET A 1 18.92 1.55 21.52
C MET A 1 19.16 1.63 20.03
N THR A 2 18.22 1.20 19.18
CA THR A 2 18.53 1.13 17.74
C THR A 2 18.57 2.49 17.05
N ALA A 3 19.15 2.53 15.84
CA ALA A 3 19.25 3.71 14.97
C ALA A 3 17.92 4.49 14.82
N ILE A 4 16.78 3.79 14.83
CA ILE A 4 15.45 4.39 14.68
C ILE A 4 15.07 5.20 15.92
N PHE A 5 15.32 4.65 17.10
CA PHE A 5 15.03 5.32 18.36
C PHE A 5 15.94 6.53 18.56
N TYR A 6 17.21 6.47 18.15
CA TYR A 6 18.07 7.66 18.10
C TYR A 6 17.49 8.77 17.23
N ARG A 7 17.05 8.44 16.01
CA ARG A 7 16.44 9.43 15.11
C ARG A 7 15.16 10.02 15.70
N LEU A 8 14.33 9.19 16.31
CA LEU A 8 13.09 9.65 16.94
C LEU A 8 13.38 10.53 18.15
N GLN A 9 14.36 10.17 18.98
CA GLN A 9 14.84 10.99 20.08
C GLN A 9 15.38 12.34 19.59
N ALA A 10 16.21 12.37 18.54
CA ALA A 10 16.73 13.59 17.93
C ALA A 10 15.63 14.53 17.41
N LYS A 11 14.47 13.97 17.01
CA LYS A 11 13.28 14.72 16.61
C LYS A 11 12.36 15.10 17.78
N GLY A 12 12.77 14.84 19.02
CA GLY A 12 11.95 15.07 20.21
C GLY A 12 10.70 14.19 20.26
N LEU A 13 10.77 13.01 19.65
CA LEU A 13 9.75 11.96 19.65
C LEU A 13 10.21 10.82 20.56
N LEU A 14 10.58 11.17 21.80
CA LEU A 14 10.88 10.19 22.83
C LEU A 14 9.63 9.36 23.09
N PHE A 15 9.77 8.05 23.02
CA PHE A 15 8.65 7.17 23.30
C PHE A 15 8.35 7.15 24.80
N PRO A 16 7.08 6.94 25.16
CA PRO A 16 6.74 6.64 26.54
C PRO A 16 7.54 5.42 27.00
N HIS A 17 8.35 5.58 28.04
CA HIS A 17 8.69 4.42 28.86
C HIS A 17 7.40 3.94 29.51
N ALA A 18 7.20 2.61 29.59
CA ALA A 18 6.10 2.07 30.38
C ALA A 18 6.16 2.70 31.77
N PRO A 19 5.05 3.27 32.30
CA PRO A 19 5.09 3.92 33.59
C PRO A 19 5.58 2.92 34.63
N ALA A 20 6.60 3.29 35.39
CA ALA A 20 6.87 2.65 36.66
C ALA A 20 5.61 2.87 37.53
N ARG A 21 5.10 1.81 38.15
CA ARG A 21 3.95 1.86 39.06
C ARG A 21 4.22 2.85 40.18
N GLU A 22 3.82 4.11 40.05
CA GLU A 22 3.75 5.05 41.18
C GLU A 22 2.86 6.27 40.83
N GLU A 23 1.86 6.47 41.70
CA GLU A 23 0.94 7.60 41.90
C GLU A 23 0.03 8.13 40.75
N GLU A 24 -1.28 8.12 41.02
CA GLU A 24 -2.42 8.54 40.15
C GLU A 24 -2.31 9.96 39.56
N LYS A 25 -1.60 10.89 40.22
CA LYS A 25 -1.32 12.23 39.66
C LYS A 25 -0.24 12.23 38.59
N GLN A 26 0.73 11.32 38.72
CA GLN A 26 1.78 11.10 37.74
C GLN A 26 1.21 10.35 36.52
N GLU A 27 0.22 9.48 36.72
CA GLU A 27 -0.50 8.79 35.65
C GLU A 27 -1.21 9.75 34.68
N ASN A 28 -1.89 10.79 35.19
CA ASN A 28 -2.57 11.77 34.33
C ASN A 28 -1.58 12.62 33.52
N LEU A 29 -0.48 13.06 34.13
CA LEU A 29 0.56 13.85 33.44
C LEU A 29 1.28 13.00 32.39
N VAL A 30 1.56 11.73 32.71
CA VAL A 30 2.13 10.75 31.79
C VAL A 30 1.16 10.45 30.65
N ALA A 31 -0.13 10.28 30.92
CA ALA A 31 -1.15 10.06 29.89
C ALA A 31 -1.25 11.24 28.92
N GLU A 32 -1.24 12.48 29.43
CA GLU A 32 -1.27 13.68 28.59
C GLU A 32 -0.01 13.82 27.74
N ASN A 33 1.17 13.59 28.34
CA ASN A 33 2.44 13.62 27.60
C ASN A 33 2.50 12.52 26.52
N ASN A 34 2.02 11.31 26.86
CA ASN A 34 1.92 10.20 25.92
C ASN A 34 0.98 10.53 24.77
N ALA A 35 -0.19 11.12 25.04
CA ALA A 35 -1.10 11.57 24.00
C ALA A 35 -0.42 12.59 23.06
N LYS A 36 0.30 13.58 23.60
CA LYS A 36 1.05 14.55 22.79
C LYS A 36 2.10 13.89 21.90
N ILE A 37 2.83 12.90 22.42
CA ILE A 37 3.80 12.12 21.65
C ILE A 37 3.10 11.32 20.54
N PHE A 38 2.03 10.58 20.86
CA PHE A 38 1.29 9.79 19.87
C PHE A 38 0.64 10.64 18.78
N ARG A 39 0.17 11.85 19.10
CA ARG A 39 -0.31 12.80 18.07
C ARG A 39 0.80 13.16 17.08
N LYS A 40 2.01 13.47 17.57
CA LYS A 40 3.16 13.75 16.70
C LYS A 40 3.61 12.53 15.89
N LEU A 41 3.59 11.34 16.50
CA LEU A 41 3.90 10.09 15.80
C LEU A 41 2.86 9.78 14.73
N ALA A 42 1.57 10.05 15.00
CA ALA A 42 0.51 9.89 14.01
C ALA A 42 0.76 10.75 12.77
N GLU A 43 1.18 12.01 12.93
CA GLU A 43 1.51 12.88 11.79
C GLU A 43 2.67 12.36 10.92
N ASN A 44 3.55 11.55 11.50
CA ASN A 44 4.71 10.95 10.85
C ASN A 44 4.54 9.43 10.62
N HIS A 45 3.32 8.91 10.70
CA HIS A 45 3.05 7.46 10.66
C HIS A 45 3.59 6.76 9.40
N LEU A 46 3.60 7.44 8.25
CA LEU A 46 4.13 6.87 7.01
C LEU A 46 5.64 6.66 7.07
N VAL A 47 6.36 7.61 7.69
CA VAL A 47 7.80 7.51 7.91
C VAL A 47 8.08 6.42 8.94
N LEU A 48 7.36 6.44 10.07
CA LEU A 48 7.50 5.42 11.12
C LEU A 48 7.22 4.00 10.61
N ALA A 49 6.18 3.83 9.79
CA ALA A 49 5.88 2.55 9.16
C ALA A 49 6.98 2.12 8.18
N PHE A 50 7.60 3.08 7.47
CA PHE A 50 8.73 2.79 6.58
C PHE A 50 9.97 2.34 7.37
N ASP A 51 10.30 3.02 8.48
CA ASP A 51 11.41 2.62 9.35
C ASP A 51 11.17 1.25 9.95
N TYR A 52 9.95 0.98 10.43
CA TYR A 52 9.57 -0.33 10.95
C TYR A 52 9.81 -1.43 9.91
N ASN A 53 9.30 -1.25 8.70
CA ASN A 53 9.48 -2.21 7.63
C ASN A 53 10.97 -2.40 7.28
N THR A 54 11.78 -1.33 7.33
CA THR A 54 13.23 -1.38 7.09
C THR A 54 13.96 -2.11 8.23
N HIS A 55 13.54 -1.89 9.48
CA HIS A 55 14.02 -2.60 10.65
C HIS A 55 13.78 -4.11 10.55
N CYS A 56 12.56 -4.48 10.16
CA CYS A 56 12.17 -5.86 9.96
C CYS A 56 12.99 -6.56 8.88
N MET A 57 13.46 -5.84 7.84
CA MET A 57 14.40 -6.40 6.87
C MET A 57 15.73 -6.77 7.54
N GLY A 58 16.22 -5.91 8.44
CA GLY A 58 17.43 -6.15 9.22
C GLY A 58 17.35 -7.38 10.12
N LEU A 59 16.16 -7.75 10.61
CA LEU A 59 15.97 -8.98 11.42
C LEU A 59 16.29 -10.28 10.65
N THR A 60 16.36 -10.24 9.33
CA THR A 60 16.75 -11.41 8.52
C THR A 60 18.26 -11.49 8.26
N ASP A 61 19.05 -10.58 8.83
CA ASP A 61 20.49 -10.54 8.67
C ASP A 61 21.18 -11.54 9.61
N GLU A 62 21.75 -12.58 9.03
CA GLU A 62 22.46 -13.66 9.72
C GLU A 62 23.78 -13.19 10.38
N GLN A 63 24.24 -11.96 10.12
CA GLN A 63 25.47 -11.40 10.69
C GLN A 63 25.26 -10.73 12.07
N MET A 64 24.05 -10.77 12.64
CA MET A 64 23.79 -10.18 13.97
C MET A 64 24.30 -11.07 15.10
N THR A 65 24.82 -10.47 16.17
CA THR A 65 25.06 -11.19 17.43
C THR A 65 23.73 -11.54 18.11
N PRO A 66 23.66 -12.58 18.95
CA PRO A 66 22.45 -12.92 19.69
C PRO A 66 21.85 -11.75 20.48
N GLU A 67 22.70 -10.94 21.12
CA GLU A 67 22.28 -9.78 21.92
C GLU A 67 21.72 -8.67 21.02
N ALA A 68 22.36 -8.40 19.88
CA ALA A 68 21.90 -7.42 18.91
C ALA A 68 20.57 -7.86 18.26
N TYR A 69 20.42 -9.16 17.98
CA TYR A 69 19.19 -9.74 17.44
C TYR A 69 18.04 -9.63 18.43
N HIS A 70 18.28 -9.94 19.71
CA HIS A 70 17.29 -9.77 20.77
C HIS A 70 16.85 -8.31 20.92
N ALA A 71 17.80 -7.38 20.99
CA ALA A 71 17.50 -5.95 21.07
C ALA A 71 16.71 -5.46 19.84
N ALA A 72 17.06 -5.94 18.64
CA ALA A 72 16.32 -5.62 17.41
C ALA A 72 14.89 -6.18 17.43
N LEU A 73 14.66 -7.39 17.95
CA LEU A 73 13.32 -7.96 18.13
C LEU A 73 12.48 -7.14 19.12
N GLU A 74 13.05 -6.71 20.24
CA GLU A 74 12.36 -5.85 21.20
C GLU A 74 11.96 -4.50 20.58
N ASP A 75 12.86 -3.89 19.82
CA ASP A 75 12.60 -2.64 19.13
C ASP A 75 11.53 -2.81 18.03
N ALA A 76 11.54 -3.92 17.30
CA ALA A 76 10.49 -4.27 16.34
C ALA A 76 9.12 -4.44 17.02
N TYR A 77 9.08 -5.14 18.17
CA TYR A 77 7.89 -5.31 18.99
C TYR A 77 7.32 -3.95 19.44
N ARG A 78 8.17 -3.08 19.99
CA ARG A 78 7.76 -1.73 20.44
C ARG A 78 7.22 -0.89 19.28
N MET A 79 7.93 -0.86 18.14
CA MET A 79 7.48 -0.14 16.95
C MET A 79 6.13 -0.65 16.44
N ALA A 80 5.93 -1.96 16.41
CA ALA A 80 4.66 -2.57 16.03
C ALA A 80 3.54 -2.17 17.01
N ALA A 81 3.80 -2.14 18.32
CA ALA A 81 2.84 -1.67 19.32
C ALA A 81 2.46 -0.20 19.12
N TYR A 82 3.44 0.68 18.86
CA TYR A 82 3.17 2.09 18.56
C TYR A 82 2.36 2.27 17.29
N LEU A 83 2.71 1.56 16.22
CA LEU A 83 1.96 1.61 14.97
C LEU A 83 0.54 1.07 15.16
N GLU A 84 0.35 -0.05 15.86
CA GLU A 84 -0.98 -0.55 16.22
C GLU A 84 -1.79 0.53 16.94
N HIS A 85 -1.23 1.15 17.98
CA HIS A 85 -1.90 2.18 18.76
C HIS A 85 -2.32 3.36 17.86
N ILE A 86 -1.42 3.86 17.02
CA ILE A 86 -1.71 4.95 16.08
C ILE A 86 -2.84 4.56 15.11
N TYR A 87 -2.74 3.38 14.49
CA TYR A 87 -3.75 2.93 13.51
C TYR A 87 -5.09 2.59 14.15
N THR A 88 -5.11 2.20 15.42
CA THR A 88 -6.32 1.90 16.20
C THR A 88 -7.03 3.18 16.61
N TYR A 89 -6.33 4.06 17.32
CA TYR A 89 -6.93 5.17 18.06
C TYR A 89 -6.91 6.52 17.33
N TYR A 90 -5.96 6.75 16.43
CA TYR A 90 -5.79 8.05 15.77
C TYR A 90 -6.22 8.04 14.30
N MET A 91 -6.19 6.88 13.64
CA MET A 91 -6.50 6.77 12.22
C MET A 91 -7.69 5.85 11.87
N ALA A 92 -8.16 5.03 12.83
CA ALA A 92 -9.22 4.05 12.64
C ALA A 92 -9.03 3.15 11.40
N VAL A 93 -7.91 2.42 11.34
CA VAL A 93 -7.50 1.53 10.23
C VAL A 93 -7.32 0.09 10.71
N PRO A 94 -8.40 -0.71 10.78
CA PRO A 94 -8.39 -2.00 11.45
C PRO A 94 -7.42 -3.01 10.84
N HIS A 95 -7.26 -3.03 9.51
CA HIS A 95 -6.39 -4.00 8.87
C HIS A 95 -4.91 -3.75 9.15
N LEU A 96 -4.49 -2.48 9.24
CA LEU A 96 -3.13 -2.13 9.60
C LEU A 96 -2.89 -2.39 11.09
N ALA A 97 -3.83 -1.99 11.95
CA ALA A 97 -3.77 -2.34 13.38
C ALA A 97 -3.66 -3.86 13.60
N LYS A 98 -4.49 -4.65 12.91
CA LYS A 98 -4.44 -6.12 12.94
C LYS A 98 -3.09 -6.64 12.48
N ARG A 99 -2.53 -6.13 11.38
CA ARG A 99 -1.20 -6.52 10.89
C ARG A 99 -0.14 -6.35 11.98
N TYR A 100 -0.07 -5.17 12.60
CA TYR A 100 0.95 -4.90 13.63
C TYR A 100 0.72 -5.69 14.92
N ARG A 101 -0.53 -6.02 15.25
CA ARG A 101 -0.85 -6.94 16.34
C ARG A 101 -0.38 -8.36 16.06
N ASP A 102 -0.60 -8.83 14.84
CA ASP A 102 -0.12 -10.15 14.41
C ASP A 102 1.42 -10.18 14.42
N ASP A 103 2.09 -9.09 14.03
CA ASP A 103 3.56 -8.97 14.11
C ASP A 103 4.07 -8.96 15.57
N GLN A 104 3.40 -8.26 16.49
CA GLN A 104 3.74 -8.28 17.92
C GLN A 104 3.71 -9.70 18.50
N LYS A 105 2.68 -10.49 18.17
CA LYS A 105 2.59 -11.89 18.61
C LYS A 105 3.77 -12.72 18.13
N LYS A 106 4.23 -12.50 16.88
CA LYS A 106 5.42 -13.18 16.35
C LYS A 106 6.66 -12.82 17.16
N TYR A 107 6.89 -11.53 17.41
CA TYR A 107 8.09 -11.09 18.13
C TYR A 107 8.07 -11.50 19.60
N GLN A 108 6.91 -11.46 20.24
CA GLN A 108 6.74 -11.91 21.62
C GLN A 108 7.09 -13.39 21.78
N ALA A 109 6.60 -14.23 20.86
CA ALA A 109 6.91 -15.66 20.86
C ALA A 109 8.42 -15.95 20.67
N LEU A 110 9.17 -15.04 20.05
CA LEU A 110 10.62 -15.16 19.89
C LEU A 110 11.40 -14.63 21.10
N VAL A 111 10.92 -13.58 21.76
CA VAL A 111 11.60 -12.92 22.89
C VAL A 111 11.38 -13.65 24.23
N ALA A 112 10.49 -14.65 24.29
CA ALA A 112 10.16 -15.40 25.50
C ALA A 112 9.68 -14.52 26.68
N LYS A 113 9.16 -13.31 26.38
CA LYS A 113 8.58 -12.42 27.39
C LYS A 113 7.16 -12.86 27.71
N ASN A 114 6.99 -13.38 28.92
CA ASN A 114 5.69 -13.59 29.58
C ASN A 114 5.01 -12.28 30.00
N GLU A 115 5.57 -11.11 29.64
CA GLU A 115 4.87 -9.86 29.85
C GLU A 115 3.57 -9.91 29.04
N PRO A 116 2.41 -9.71 29.69
CA PRO A 116 1.16 -9.65 28.96
C PRO A 116 1.34 -8.57 27.91
N VAL A 117 1.02 -8.89 26.65
CA VAL A 117 0.73 -7.84 25.69
C VAL A 117 -0.20 -6.91 26.45
N THR A 118 0.18 -5.65 26.64
CA THR A 118 -0.80 -4.61 26.94
C THR A 118 -1.59 -4.47 25.65
N ALA A 119 -2.34 -5.54 25.35
CA ALA A 119 -3.28 -5.64 24.29
C ALA A 119 -4.30 -4.64 24.76
N VAL A 120 -4.19 -3.44 24.24
CA VAL A 120 -5.29 -2.51 24.30
C VAL A 120 -6.30 -3.18 23.36
N ILE A 121 -7.08 -4.11 23.91
CA ILE A 121 -8.15 -4.84 23.21
C ILE A 121 -9.27 -3.83 23.02
N ALA A 122 -9.02 -2.80 22.23
CA ALA A 122 -10.10 -2.13 21.55
C ALA A 122 -10.58 -3.11 20.48
N SER A 123 -11.77 -3.65 20.71
CA SER A 123 -12.65 -4.15 19.67
C SER A 123 -12.89 -2.99 18.70
N THR A 124 -11.97 -2.76 17.76
CA THR A 124 -12.20 -1.81 16.68
C THR A 124 -13.26 -2.43 15.78
N LYS A 125 -14.52 -2.01 15.98
CA LYS A 125 -15.64 -2.15 15.04
C LYS A 125 -15.38 -1.30 13.77
N GLY A 126 -14.17 -1.34 13.23
CA GLY A 126 -13.83 -0.55 12.06
C GLY A 126 -14.31 -1.23 10.78
N SER A 127 -14.60 -0.38 9.79
CA SER A 127 -15.37 -0.69 8.59
C SER A 127 -14.78 -1.83 7.75
N TYR A 128 -15.28 -3.05 7.96
CA TYR A 128 -15.12 -4.21 7.07
C TYR A 128 -15.40 -3.86 5.60
N VAL A 129 -16.26 -2.85 5.37
CA VAL A 129 -16.63 -2.36 4.05
C VAL A 129 -15.43 -1.78 3.29
N SER A 130 -14.59 -0.94 3.92
CA SER A 130 -13.44 -0.34 3.22
C SER A 130 -12.41 -1.38 2.78
N ILE A 131 -12.25 -2.45 3.55
CA ILE A 131 -11.35 -3.57 3.22
C ILE A 131 -11.95 -4.34 2.05
N HIS A 132 -13.23 -4.70 2.16
CA HIS A 132 -13.94 -5.45 1.13
C HIS A 132 -13.95 -4.73 -0.22
N ILE A 133 -14.19 -3.41 -0.25
CA ILE A 133 -14.13 -2.60 -1.47
C ILE A 133 -12.74 -2.67 -2.08
N ARG A 134 -11.68 -2.51 -1.27
CA ARG A 134 -10.30 -2.54 -1.76
C ARG A 134 -9.93 -3.91 -2.34
N GLU A 135 -10.29 -5.00 -1.68
CA GLU A 135 -10.00 -6.37 -2.15
C GLU A 135 -10.74 -6.68 -3.44
N LYS A 136 -12.05 -6.41 -3.50
CA LYS A 136 -12.84 -6.65 -4.71
C LYS A 136 -12.37 -5.78 -5.88
N THR A 137 -12.06 -4.52 -5.64
CA THR A 137 -11.58 -3.62 -6.71
C THR A 137 -10.21 -4.01 -7.23
N ALA A 138 -9.33 -4.58 -6.42
CA ALA A 138 -8.07 -5.14 -6.88
C ALA A 138 -8.30 -6.32 -7.84
N ILE A 139 -9.20 -7.25 -7.48
CA ILE A 139 -9.54 -8.43 -8.30
C ILE A 139 -10.14 -8.02 -9.66
N TYR A 140 -11.08 -7.07 -9.65
CA TYR A 140 -11.76 -6.65 -10.88
C TYR A 140 -10.97 -5.68 -11.77
N ASN A 141 -9.88 -5.09 -11.27
CA ASN A 141 -9.12 -4.09 -12.04
C ASN A 141 -8.51 -4.67 -13.32
N LEU A 142 -7.91 -5.86 -13.23
CA LEU A 142 -7.23 -6.47 -14.37
C LEU A 142 -8.21 -6.93 -15.46
N PRO A 143 -9.27 -7.70 -15.17
CA PRO A 143 -10.29 -8.03 -16.16
C PRO A 143 -10.92 -6.80 -16.80
N ARG A 144 -11.17 -5.73 -16.03
CA ARG A 144 -11.69 -4.46 -16.55
C ARG A 144 -10.74 -3.86 -17.60
N LEU A 145 -9.46 -3.70 -17.26
CA LEU A 145 -8.46 -3.13 -18.15
C LEU A 145 -8.28 -3.98 -19.40
N PHE A 146 -8.23 -5.31 -19.26
CA PHE A 146 -8.08 -6.21 -20.40
C PHE A 146 -9.29 -6.13 -21.34
N THR A 147 -10.51 -6.16 -20.80
CA THR A 147 -11.75 -6.06 -21.60
C THR A 147 -11.83 -4.75 -22.36
N LEU A 148 -11.53 -3.62 -21.70
CA LEU A 148 -11.48 -2.29 -22.31
C LEU A 148 -10.47 -2.23 -23.47
N ARG A 149 -9.25 -2.72 -23.23
CA ARG A 149 -8.15 -2.67 -24.20
C ARG A 149 -8.38 -3.63 -25.37
N LEU A 150 -8.87 -4.83 -25.09
CA LEU A 150 -9.23 -5.82 -26.11
C LEU A 150 -10.33 -5.29 -27.02
N ARG A 151 -11.40 -4.71 -26.45
CA ARG A 151 -12.46 -4.09 -27.25
C ARG A 151 -11.90 -3.02 -28.19
N ARG A 152 -11.03 -2.12 -27.69
CA ARG A 152 -10.42 -1.08 -28.52
C ARG A 152 -9.60 -1.66 -29.67
N MET A 153 -8.78 -2.69 -29.40
CA MET A 153 -8.01 -3.38 -30.43
C MET A 153 -8.93 -3.98 -31.51
N MET A 154 -9.99 -4.69 -31.09
CA MET A 154 -10.94 -5.33 -32.01
C MET A 154 -11.70 -4.32 -32.87
N LEU A 155 -12.02 -3.14 -32.33
CA LEU A 155 -12.66 -2.07 -33.11
C LEU A 155 -11.70 -1.39 -34.07
N ALA A 156 -10.43 -1.24 -33.69
CA ALA A 156 -9.42 -0.68 -34.57
C ALA A 156 -9.14 -1.55 -35.81
N THR A 157 -9.43 -2.86 -35.76
CA THR A 157 -9.27 -3.76 -36.92
C THR A 157 -10.44 -3.71 -37.90
N VAL A 158 -11.57 -3.08 -37.56
CA VAL A 158 -12.77 -3.04 -38.42
C VAL A 158 -12.49 -2.49 -39.82
N PRO A 159 -11.74 -1.38 -40.01
CA PRO A 159 -11.46 -0.85 -41.35
C PRO A 159 -10.69 -1.81 -42.27
N PHE A 160 -9.91 -2.75 -41.72
CA PHE A 160 -9.16 -3.74 -42.51
C PHE A 160 -10.02 -4.91 -42.97
N LEU A 161 -11.22 -5.04 -42.41
CA LEU A 161 -12.10 -6.19 -42.64
C LEU A 161 -13.22 -5.86 -43.63
N GLU A 162 -13.18 -4.70 -44.29
CA GLU A 162 -14.12 -4.34 -45.36
C GLU A 162 -14.18 -5.38 -46.48
N SER A 163 -13.04 -6.02 -46.79
CA SER A 163 -12.95 -7.12 -47.76
C SER A 163 -13.60 -8.43 -47.28
N TYR A 164 -13.95 -8.53 -46.00
CA TYR A 164 -14.52 -9.72 -45.36
C TYR A 164 -15.84 -9.35 -44.66
N PRO A 165 -16.95 -9.20 -45.42
CA PRO A 165 -18.19 -8.58 -44.92
C PRO A 165 -18.81 -9.31 -43.72
N PHE A 166 -18.63 -10.62 -43.63
CA PHE A 166 -19.08 -11.41 -42.48
C PHE A 166 -18.34 -11.07 -41.18
N LEU A 167 -17.01 -10.91 -41.24
CA LEU A 167 -16.20 -10.56 -40.08
C LEU A 167 -16.41 -9.10 -39.68
N HIS A 168 -16.49 -8.20 -40.66
CA HIS A 168 -16.82 -6.79 -40.47
C HIS A 168 -18.11 -6.63 -39.66
N LYS A 169 -19.22 -7.19 -40.18
CA LYS A 169 -20.54 -7.12 -39.53
C LYS A 169 -20.53 -7.70 -38.11
N LYS A 170 -19.82 -8.81 -37.89
CA LYS A 170 -19.70 -9.42 -36.55
C LYS A 170 -18.99 -8.50 -35.56
N LEU A 171 -17.90 -7.84 -35.98
CA LEU A 171 -17.16 -6.93 -35.10
C LEU A 171 -17.92 -5.63 -34.83
N GLU A 172 -18.66 -5.11 -35.81
CA GLU A 172 -19.55 -3.96 -35.58
C GLU A 172 -20.64 -4.29 -34.55
N ILE A 173 -21.31 -5.43 -34.70
CA ILE A 173 -22.32 -5.92 -33.73
C ILE A 173 -21.67 -6.09 -32.35
N PHE A 174 -20.49 -6.70 -32.27
CA PHE A 174 -19.74 -6.81 -31.03
C PHE A 174 -19.45 -5.42 -30.42
N GLY A 175 -19.05 -4.46 -31.24
CA GLY A 175 -18.81 -3.07 -30.84
C GLY A 175 -20.03 -2.42 -30.19
N GLN A 176 -21.19 -2.56 -30.83
CA GLN A 176 -22.47 -2.02 -30.37
C GLN A 176 -22.93 -2.69 -29.07
N ILE A 177 -22.88 -4.03 -29.00
CA ILE A 177 -23.29 -4.80 -27.82
C ILE A 177 -22.39 -4.48 -26.62
N THR A 178 -21.08 -4.35 -26.84
CA THR A 178 -20.13 -4.13 -25.74
C THR A 178 -20.01 -2.68 -25.31
N GLN A 179 -20.41 -1.71 -26.14
CA GLN A 179 -20.25 -0.29 -25.83
C GLN A 179 -20.88 0.11 -24.49
N ARG A 180 -22.16 -0.20 -24.30
CA ARG A 180 -22.90 0.18 -23.09
C ARG A 180 -22.40 -0.56 -21.84
N PRO A 181 -22.28 -1.90 -21.81
CA PRO A 181 -21.76 -2.60 -20.65
C PRO A 181 -20.38 -2.11 -20.22
N VAL A 182 -19.49 -1.87 -21.18
CA VAL A 182 -18.13 -1.37 -20.91
C VAL A 182 -18.15 0.04 -20.31
N ALA A 183 -19.04 0.92 -20.78
CA ALA A 183 -19.23 2.24 -20.19
C ALA A 183 -19.76 2.16 -18.75
N TYR A 184 -20.72 1.27 -18.47
CA TYR A 184 -21.20 1.03 -17.10
C TYR A 184 -20.10 0.53 -16.18
N PHE A 185 -19.25 -0.40 -16.64
CA PHE A 185 -18.11 -0.89 -15.86
C PHE A 185 -17.13 0.22 -15.49
N GLY A 186 -16.99 1.26 -16.33
CA GLY A 186 -16.13 2.40 -16.07
C GLY A 186 -16.49 3.08 -14.74
N TRP A 187 -17.69 3.66 -14.65
CA TRP A 187 -18.06 4.42 -13.45
C TRP A 187 -18.38 3.53 -12.25
N LEU A 188 -19.05 2.37 -12.46
CA LEU A 188 -19.36 1.43 -11.37
C LEU A 188 -18.11 0.89 -10.67
N TYR A 189 -16.98 0.81 -11.37
CA TYR A 189 -15.72 0.41 -10.76
C TYR A 189 -15.18 1.48 -9.78
N PHE A 190 -15.22 2.76 -10.17
CA PHE A 190 -14.62 3.85 -9.40
C PHE A 190 -15.55 4.38 -8.29
N THR A 191 -16.86 4.35 -8.50
CA THR A 191 -17.85 4.93 -7.58
C THR A 191 -17.79 4.34 -6.16
N PRO A 192 -17.74 3.01 -5.92
CA PRO A 192 -17.65 2.48 -4.56
C PRO A 192 -16.40 2.94 -3.81
N ARG A 193 -15.25 3.03 -4.51
CA ARG A 193 -13.99 3.52 -3.94
C ARG A 193 -14.07 5.00 -3.61
N LEU A 194 -14.62 5.79 -4.53
CA LEU A 194 -14.83 7.22 -4.34
C LEU A 194 -15.76 7.50 -3.16
N ILE A 195 -16.91 6.82 -3.07
CA ILE A 195 -17.85 6.94 -1.95
C ILE A 195 -17.16 6.58 -0.63
N ASN A 196 -16.39 5.48 -0.58
CA ASN A 196 -15.64 5.12 0.62
C ASN A 196 -14.61 6.19 1.01
N ASN A 197 -13.87 6.75 0.04
CA ASN A 197 -12.90 7.81 0.30
C ASN A 197 -13.57 9.13 0.75
N LEU A 198 -14.71 9.49 0.15
CA LEU A 198 -15.52 10.63 0.56
C LEU A 198 -16.10 10.44 1.96
N PHE A 199 -16.73 9.31 2.23
CA PHE A 199 -17.30 8.98 3.54
C PHE A 199 -16.21 9.01 4.63
N MET A 200 -15.07 8.37 4.36
CA MET A 200 -13.97 8.37 5.30
C MET A 200 -13.42 9.79 5.52
N THR A 201 -13.36 10.65 4.50
CA THR A 201 -12.94 12.05 4.69
C THR A 201 -13.99 12.83 5.48
N ALA A 202 -15.26 12.70 5.13
CA ALA A 202 -16.38 13.40 5.75
C ALA A 202 -16.53 13.04 7.24
N LYS A 203 -16.32 11.77 7.63
CA LYS A 203 -16.38 11.35 9.03
C LYS A 203 -15.35 12.07 9.91
N HIS A 204 -14.23 12.52 9.33
CA HIS A 204 -13.18 13.24 10.04
C HIS A 204 -13.39 14.77 10.00
N ILE A 205 -14.21 15.27 9.07
CA ILE A 205 -14.63 16.68 9.02
C ILE A 205 -15.71 16.94 10.06
N ILE A 206 -16.73 16.08 10.08
CA ILE A 206 -17.87 16.20 10.98
C ILE A 206 -17.54 15.45 12.26
N SER A 207 -17.33 16.19 13.35
CA SER A 207 -17.12 15.56 14.67
C SER A 207 -18.46 15.03 15.18
N GLY A 208 -18.51 13.77 15.57
CA GLY A 208 -19.74 13.08 15.98
C GLY A 208 -19.44 11.80 16.77
N PRO A 209 -20.48 11.07 17.22
CA PRO A 209 -20.33 9.89 18.10
C PRO A 209 -19.63 8.69 17.45
N TRP A 210 -19.33 8.75 16.15
CA TRP A 210 -18.54 7.75 15.43
C TRP A 210 -17.03 7.96 15.52
N LEU A 211 -16.59 9.09 16.09
CA LEU A 211 -15.19 9.44 16.27
C LEU A 211 -14.74 8.94 17.65
N ASP A 212 -13.65 8.17 17.70
CA ASP A 212 -13.08 7.74 18.98
C ASP A 212 -12.56 8.94 19.78
N GLU A 213 -12.50 8.84 21.11
CA GLU A 213 -12.06 9.96 21.97
C GLU A 213 -10.64 10.43 21.62
N ASN A 214 -9.74 9.48 21.32
CA ASN A 214 -8.38 9.78 20.90
C ASN A 214 -8.32 10.47 19.53
N GLU A 215 -9.16 10.01 18.59
CA GLU A 215 -9.32 10.57 17.26
C GLU A 215 -9.92 11.98 17.33
N ALA A 216 -10.90 12.20 18.23
CA ALA A 216 -11.52 13.49 18.51
C ALA A 216 -10.54 14.49 19.15
N SER A 217 -9.58 13.99 19.92
CA SER A 217 -8.53 14.80 20.55
C SER A 217 -7.56 15.44 19.54
N LEU A 218 -7.56 14.98 18.28
CA LEU A 218 -6.79 15.59 17.19
C LEU A 218 -7.48 16.85 16.65
N SER A 219 -6.67 17.87 16.36
CA SER A 219 -7.14 19.05 15.62
C SER A 219 -7.75 18.63 14.27
N LEU A 220 -8.75 19.38 13.80
CA LEU A 220 -9.36 19.13 12.49
C LEU A 220 -8.31 19.14 11.37
N ALA A 221 -7.36 20.07 11.42
CA ALA A 221 -6.25 20.16 10.47
C ALA A 221 -5.38 18.89 10.48
N THR A 222 -5.05 18.36 11.67
CA THR A 222 -4.29 17.12 11.80
C THR A 222 -5.08 15.93 11.25
N ARG A 223 -6.36 15.80 11.59
CA ARG A 223 -7.23 14.71 11.06
C ARG A 223 -7.30 14.73 9.54
N LEU A 224 -7.50 15.91 8.94
CA LEU A 224 -7.53 16.08 7.50
C LEU A 224 -6.18 15.78 6.86
N LYS A 225 -5.08 16.25 7.44
CA LYS A 225 -3.72 15.92 7.00
C LYS A 225 -3.49 14.41 6.99
N LEU A 226 -3.88 13.68 8.03
CA LEU A 226 -3.74 12.22 8.11
C LEU A 226 -4.55 11.49 7.02
N GLN A 227 -5.79 11.91 6.78
CA GLN A 227 -6.59 11.34 5.70
C GLN A 227 -6.04 11.69 4.33
N TRP A 228 -5.61 12.93 4.13
CA TRP A 228 -5.03 13.40 2.89
C TRP A 228 -3.77 12.61 2.55
N GLN A 229 -2.81 12.51 3.48
CA GLN A 229 -1.57 11.75 3.31
C GLN A 229 -1.81 10.31 2.81
N ARG A 230 -2.93 9.70 3.19
CA ARG A 230 -3.26 8.31 2.83
C ARG A 230 -4.07 8.19 1.55
N ARG A 231 -5.01 9.11 1.30
CA ARG A 231 -6.06 8.94 0.29
C ARG A 231 -5.96 9.89 -0.89
N TRP A 232 -5.13 10.93 -0.84
CA TRP A 232 -5.11 11.98 -1.87
C TRP A 232 -5.01 11.43 -3.30
N PHE A 233 -4.15 10.42 -3.50
CA PHE A 233 -3.94 9.82 -4.82
C PHE A 233 -5.15 9.03 -5.30
N GLU A 234 -5.70 8.16 -4.45
CA GLU A 234 -6.88 7.36 -4.80
C GLU A 234 -8.10 8.26 -4.98
N PHE A 235 -8.26 9.28 -4.14
CA PHE A 235 -9.33 10.26 -4.23
C PHE A 235 -9.27 11.05 -5.54
N GLY A 236 -8.11 11.61 -5.88
CA GLY A 236 -7.92 12.36 -7.12
C GLY A 236 -8.20 11.50 -8.36
N ASN A 237 -7.62 10.30 -8.39
CA ASN A 237 -7.83 9.35 -9.47
C ASN A 237 -9.31 8.95 -9.61
N ASP A 238 -9.93 8.49 -8.53
CA ASP A 238 -11.28 7.91 -8.57
C ASP A 238 -12.34 8.97 -8.83
N ALA A 239 -12.16 10.20 -8.35
CA ALA A 239 -13.09 11.31 -8.61
C ALA A 239 -13.15 11.65 -10.11
N VAL A 240 -11.99 11.86 -10.73
CA VAL A 240 -11.89 12.23 -12.15
C VAL A 240 -12.38 11.10 -13.04
N TRP A 241 -11.95 9.86 -12.78
CA TRP A 241 -12.36 8.70 -13.56
C TRP A 241 -13.84 8.34 -13.41
N ALA A 242 -14.42 8.45 -12.21
CA ALA A 242 -15.84 8.22 -12.00
C ALA A 242 -16.68 9.27 -12.75
N ALA A 243 -16.35 10.56 -12.60
CA ALA A 243 -17.07 11.65 -13.26
C ALA A 243 -17.00 11.53 -14.79
N ALA A 244 -15.82 11.33 -15.34
CA ALA A 244 -15.65 11.24 -16.78
C ALA A 244 -16.27 9.94 -17.37
N SER A 245 -16.21 8.82 -16.64
CA SER A 245 -16.90 7.59 -17.06
C SER A 245 -18.41 7.74 -17.04
N PHE A 246 -18.96 8.46 -16.05
CA PHE A 246 -20.38 8.78 -15.99
C PHE A 246 -20.81 9.67 -17.15
N ILE A 247 -20.03 10.73 -17.43
CA ILE A 247 -20.26 11.64 -18.57
C ILE A 247 -20.21 10.87 -19.90
N ASN A 248 -19.18 10.04 -20.10
CA ASN A 248 -19.05 9.19 -21.28
C ASN A 248 -20.20 8.19 -21.44
N CYS A 249 -20.74 7.67 -20.33
CA CYS A 249 -21.80 6.67 -20.37
C CYS A 249 -23.16 7.25 -20.78
N PHE A 250 -23.46 8.48 -20.38
CA PHE A 250 -24.82 9.05 -20.52
C PHE A 250 -24.92 10.24 -21.48
N PHE A 251 -23.83 10.98 -21.70
CA PHE A 251 -23.90 12.28 -22.38
C PHE A 251 -23.03 12.38 -23.63
N LEU A 252 -21.89 11.67 -23.69
CA LEU A 252 -20.97 11.80 -24.82
C LEU A 252 -21.14 10.67 -25.84
N VAL A 253 -21.05 11.06 -27.10
CA VAL A 253 -20.95 10.19 -28.27
C VAL A 253 -19.53 10.27 -28.85
N GLU A 254 -19.15 9.31 -29.68
CA GLU A 254 -17.91 9.42 -30.45
C GLU A 254 -17.99 10.61 -31.44
N PRO A 255 -16.90 11.36 -31.69
CA PRO A 255 -15.53 11.14 -31.20
C PRO A 255 -15.20 11.85 -29.87
N TYR A 256 -16.15 12.56 -29.26
CA TYR A 256 -15.90 13.36 -28.05
C TYR A 256 -15.50 12.51 -26.84
N SER A 257 -16.13 11.34 -26.70
CA SER A 257 -15.75 10.31 -25.71
C SER A 257 -14.27 9.93 -25.80
N PHE A 258 -13.73 9.79 -27.02
CA PHE A 258 -12.31 9.51 -27.23
C PHE A 258 -11.41 10.62 -26.66
N TYR A 259 -11.69 11.89 -26.98
CA TYR A 259 -10.85 13.01 -26.51
C TYR A 259 -10.86 13.17 -24.98
N VAL A 260 -12.01 12.93 -24.34
CA VAL A 260 -12.10 12.88 -22.88
C VAL A 260 -11.21 11.75 -22.34
N ASN A 261 -11.32 10.53 -22.89
CA ASN A 261 -10.49 9.40 -22.46
C ASN A 261 -8.99 9.63 -22.66
N LEU A 262 -8.59 10.30 -23.75
CA LEU A 262 -7.19 10.68 -23.97
C LEU A 262 -6.73 11.70 -22.92
N SER A 263 -7.55 12.71 -22.64
CA SER A 263 -7.26 13.72 -21.61
C SER A 263 -7.10 13.11 -20.21
N LEU A 264 -7.94 12.13 -19.86
CA LEU A 264 -7.82 11.38 -18.61
C LEU A 264 -6.50 10.62 -18.49
N GLN A 265 -5.98 10.11 -19.60
CA GLN A 265 -4.72 9.36 -19.58
C GLN A 265 -3.53 10.30 -19.43
N VAL A 266 -3.59 11.49 -20.02
CA VAL A 266 -2.62 12.56 -19.75
C VAL A 266 -2.67 12.97 -18.27
N TYR A 267 -3.88 13.11 -17.71
CA TYR A 267 -4.06 13.35 -16.28
C TYR A 267 -3.40 12.25 -15.42
N ASP A 268 -3.56 10.97 -15.77
CA ASP A 268 -2.92 9.86 -15.05
C ASP A 268 -1.38 9.95 -15.08
N VAL A 269 -0.77 10.41 -16.18
CA VAL A 269 0.68 10.67 -16.26
C VAL A 269 1.08 11.77 -15.28
N VAL A 270 0.35 12.88 -15.26
CA VAL A 270 0.62 13.99 -14.33
C VAL A 270 0.47 13.52 -12.88
N LEU A 271 -0.62 12.82 -12.56
CA LEU A 271 -0.90 12.34 -11.21
C LEU A 271 0.13 11.30 -10.75
N ALA A 272 0.54 10.38 -11.62
CA ALA A 272 1.61 9.42 -11.35
C ALA A 272 2.96 10.12 -11.14
N GLY A 273 3.27 11.15 -11.93
CA GLY A 273 4.47 11.97 -11.77
C GLY A 273 4.50 12.73 -10.44
N ILE A 274 3.38 13.37 -10.05
CA ILE A 274 3.24 14.03 -8.75
C ILE A 274 3.46 13.01 -7.62
N ARG A 275 2.84 11.82 -7.71
CA ARG A 275 3.00 10.77 -6.71
C ARG A 275 4.46 10.34 -6.59
N LEU A 276 5.14 10.10 -7.71
CA LEU A 276 6.55 9.74 -7.73
C LEU A 276 7.40 10.81 -7.02
N CYS A 277 7.18 12.09 -7.32
CA CYS A 277 7.93 13.19 -6.71
C CYS A 277 7.68 13.31 -5.19
N VAL A 278 6.40 13.26 -4.76
CA VAL A 278 6.03 13.34 -3.34
C VAL A 278 6.63 12.18 -2.54
N GLU A 279 6.52 10.97 -3.06
CA GLU A 279 7.00 9.75 -2.40
C GLU A 279 8.53 9.72 -2.34
N ILE A 280 9.23 10.04 -3.45
CA ILE A 280 10.70 10.13 -3.46
C ILE A 280 11.19 11.22 -2.51
N ASN A 281 10.56 12.40 -2.51
CA ASN A 281 10.98 13.48 -1.62
C ASN A 281 10.85 13.10 -0.15
N ARG A 282 9.76 12.42 0.22
CA ARG A 282 9.56 11.90 1.59
C ARG A 282 10.66 10.93 1.98
N LEU A 283 11.04 10.02 1.08
CA LEU A 283 12.08 9.01 1.31
C LEU A 283 13.49 9.62 1.33
N ASN A 284 13.77 10.61 0.50
CA ASN A 284 15.05 11.32 0.51
C ASN A 284 15.22 12.15 1.79
N THR A 285 14.14 12.77 2.28
CA THR A 285 14.15 13.47 3.58
C THR A 285 14.54 12.50 4.70
N LEU A 286 14.00 11.28 4.66
CA LEU A 286 14.35 10.23 5.62
C LEU A 286 15.82 9.81 5.53
N VAL A 287 16.37 9.67 4.33
CA VAL A 287 17.82 9.39 4.13
C VAL A 287 18.68 10.52 4.70
N LEU A 288 18.32 11.77 4.42
CA LEU A 288 19.04 12.94 4.94
C LEU A 288 19.00 13.02 6.46
N ASP A 289 17.88 12.64 7.10
CA ASP A 289 17.80 12.55 8.56
C ASP A 289 18.84 11.57 9.12
N TYR A 290 18.98 10.38 8.52
CA TYR A 290 19.97 9.38 8.96
C TYR A 290 21.41 9.76 8.62
N GLU A 291 21.64 10.39 7.47
CA GLU A 291 22.97 10.92 7.11
C GLU A 291 23.40 12.09 8.00
N ALA A 292 22.44 12.88 8.49
CA ALA A 292 22.71 13.92 9.49
C ALA A 292 23.08 13.30 10.85
N LEU A 293 22.41 12.22 11.26
CA LEU A 293 22.80 11.49 12.47
C LEU A 293 24.22 10.97 12.37
N LEU A 294 24.64 10.37 11.25
CA LEU A 294 26.01 9.86 11.08
C LEU A 294 27.12 10.93 11.23
N LYS A 295 26.77 12.22 11.12
CA LYS A 295 27.71 13.33 11.30
C LYS A 295 27.80 13.81 12.74
N ASP A 296 26.97 13.28 13.64
CA ASP A 296 26.97 13.63 15.05
C ASP A 296 28.27 13.11 15.72
N PRO A 297 29.14 14.00 16.25
CA PRO A 297 30.39 13.61 16.88
C PRO A 297 30.21 12.82 18.18
N GLU A 298 29.02 12.83 18.79
CA GLU A 298 28.74 12.13 20.05
C GLU A 298 28.43 10.63 19.87
N LEU A 299 28.31 10.15 18.62
CA LEU A 299 28.00 8.74 18.35
C LEU A 299 29.19 7.81 18.59
N SER A 300 28.91 6.70 19.27
CA SER A 300 29.87 5.59 19.39
C SER A 300 30.09 4.90 18.05
N SER A 301 31.26 4.26 17.87
CA SER A 301 31.58 3.51 16.65
C SER A 301 30.56 2.40 16.35
N GLU A 302 29.98 1.78 17.38
CA GLU A 302 28.94 0.75 17.24
C GLU A 302 27.62 1.35 16.73
N GLN A 303 27.20 2.50 17.26
CA GLN A 303 26.00 3.21 16.80
C GLN A 303 26.16 3.69 15.36
N GLN A 304 27.34 4.22 14.99
CA GLN A 304 27.64 4.61 13.62
C GLN A 304 27.53 3.42 12.66
N GLN A 305 28.04 2.25 13.05
CA GLN A 305 27.93 1.03 12.26
C GLN A 305 26.46 0.58 12.12
N GLU A 306 25.69 0.64 13.20
CA GLU A 306 24.26 0.29 13.19
C GLU A 306 23.44 1.22 12.29
N ILE A 307 23.63 2.53 12.41
CA ILE A 307 22.97 3.53 11.56
C ILE A 307 23.38 3.33 10.10
N SER A 308 24.66 3.09 9.82
CA SER A 308 25.14 2.83 8.46
C SER A 308 24.51 1.57 7.85
N LYS A 309 24.37 0.52 8.65
CA LYS A 309 23.69 -0.72 8.26
C LYS A 309 22.20 -0.50 7.99
N HIS A 310 21.51 0.25 8.85
CA HIS A 310 20.12 0.62 8.63
C HIS A 310 19.95 1.47 7.37
N LEU A 311 20.85 2.43 7.14
CA LEU A 311 20.86 3.29 5.95
C LEU A 311 21.04 2.47 4.65
N ARG A 312 21.82 1.39 4.68
CA ARG A 312 21.94 0.46 3.56
C ARG A 312 20.60 -0.20 3.23
N PHE A 313 19.93 -0.79 4.22
CA PHE A 313 18.61 -1.40 4.02
C PHE A 313 17.54 -0.38 3.57
N LEU A 314 17.60 0.83 4.12
CA LEU A 314 16.76 1.96 3.73
C LEU A 314 16.96 2.30 2.24
N LYS A 315 18.21 2.46 1.78
CA LYS A 315 18.54 2.76 0.37
C LYS A 315 18.12 1.63 -0.57
N GLU A 316 18.28 0.37 -0.18
CA GLU A 316 17.80 -0.79 -0.94
C GLU A 316 16.26 -0.78 -1.11
N LYS A 317 15.53 -0.52 -0.02
CA LYS A 317 14.07 -0.42 -0.04
C LYS A 317 13.59 0.76 -0.89
N ILE A 318 14.25 1.92 -0.79
CA ILE A 318 13.95 3.09 -1.61
C ILE A 318 14.17 2.77 -3.10
N ALA A 319 15.26 2.11 -3.46
CA ALA A 319 15.53 1.73 -4.85
C ALA A 319 14.45 0.78 -5.40
N HIS A 320 13.96 -0.16 -4.58
CA HIS A 320 12.83 -1.02 -4.95
C HIS A 320 11.54 -0.24 -5.19
N ASP A 321 11.16 0.65 -4.26
CA ASP A 321 9.95 1.46 -4.39
C ASP A 321 10.04 2.43 -5.60
N GLN A 322 11.21 3.01 -5.85
CA GLN A 322 11.47 3.85 -7.03
C GLN A 322 11.24 3.09 -8.34
N ARG A 323 11.73 1.85 -8.46
CA ARG A 323 11.49 1.01 -9.65
C ARG A 323 10.00 0.74 -9.84
N ARG A 324 9.26 0.48 -8.76
CA ARG A 324 7.81 0.26 -8.83
C ARG A 324 7.07 1.52 -9.31
N TYR A 325 7.40 2.68 -8.75
CA TYR A 325 6.77 3.94 -9.16
C TYR A 325 7.13 4.33 -10.60
N LEU A 326 8.38 4.13 -11.02
CA LEU A 326 8.83 4.37 -12.39
C LEU A 326 8.12 3.43 -13.37
N LEU A 327 7.99 2.14 -13.06
CA LEU A 327 7.25 1.19 -13.90
C LEU A 327 5.81 1.65 -14.11
N ASN A 328 5.15 2.12 -13.04
CA ASN A 328 3.78 2.64 -13.13
C ASN A 328 3.70 3.91 -13.99
N LEU A 329 4.66 4.83 -13.88
CA LEU A 329 4.72 6.04 -14.71
C LEU A 329 4.99 5.72 -16.19
N VAL A 330 5.94 4.83 -16.47
CA VAL A 330 6.21 4.37 -17.85
C VAL A 330 4.97 3.71 -18.44
N ASN A 331 4.27 2.89 -17.67
CA ASN A 331 3.01 2.29 -18.09
C ASN A 331 1.96 3.35 -18.47
N THR A 332 1.75 4.40 -17.66
CA THR A 332 0.75 5.44 -17.99
C THR A 332 1.16 6.24 -19.22
N ILE A 333 2.45 6.54 -19.41
CA ILE A 333 2.97 7.21 -20.62
C ILE A 333 2.72 6.35 -21.86
N LEU A 334 3.07 5.05 -21.81
CA LEU A 334 2.83 4.12 -22.91
C LEU A 334 1.33 3.99 -23.23
N MET A 335 0.47 4.07 -22.22
CA MET A 335 -0.98 4.09 -22.42
C MET A 335 -1.49 5.36 -23.12
N VAL A 336 -0.91 6.52 -22.81
CA VAL A 336 -1.20 7.77 -23.56
C VAL A 336 -0.79 7.62 -25.01
N ILE A 337 0.41 7.10 -25.29
CA ILE A 337 0.88 6.86 -26.66
C ILE A 337 -0.04 5.88 -27.39
N ALA A 338 -0.38 4.75 -26.75
CA ALA A 338 -1.26 3.73 -27.31
C ALA A 338 -2.64 4.30 -27.70
N ILE A 339 -3.23 5.15 -26.85
CA ILE A 339 -4.52 5.77 -27.14
C ILE A 339 -4.36 6.89 -28.17
N GLY A 340 -3.30 7.70 -28.10
CA GLY A 340 -3.00 8.74 -29.08
C GLY A 340 -2.85 8.21 -30.50
N LEU A 341 -2.24 7.03 -30.68
CA LEU A 341 -2.16 6.34 -31.98
C LEU A 341 -3.53 5.89 -32.51
N ALA A 342 -4.53 5.73 -31.64
CA ALA A 342 -5.91 5.45 -32.03
C ALA A 342 -6.76 6.72 -32.22
N CYS A 343 -6.13 7.90 -32.33
CA CYS A 343 -6.84 9.15 -32.53
C CYS A 343 -7.57 9.17 -33.88
N PRO A 344 -8.87 9.50 -33.92
CA PRO A 344 -9.65 9.58 -35.16
C PRO A 344 -9.10 10.59 -36.19
N LEU A 345 -8.28 11.56 -35.76
CA LEU A 345 -7.64 12.54 -36.65
C LEU A 345 -6.50 11.94 -37.48
N LEU A 346 -6.00 10.77 -37.08
CA LEU A 346 -4.99 10.06 -37.85
C LEU A 346 -5.69 9.33 -39.00
N ILE A 347 -5.40 9.75 -40.23
CA ILE A 347 -6.07 9.28 -41.45
C ILE A 347 -5.84 7.77 -41.69
N ASN A 348 -4.72 7.21 -41.21
CA ASN A 348 -4.37 5.82 -41.47
C ASN A 348 -4.88 4.88 -40.35
N PRO A 349 -5.77 3.92 -40.64
CA PRO A 349 -6.32 2.99 -39.65
C PRO A 349 -5.27 2.07 -39.02
N ILE A 350 -4.07 1.93 -39.63
CA ILE A 350 -2.98 1.08 -39.11
C ILE A 350 -2.55 1.59 -37.72
N TYR A 351 -2.54 2.92 -37.52
CA TYR A 351 -2.15 3.49 -36.23
C TYR A 351 -3.09 3.06 -35.10
N GLY A 352 -4.39 2.94 -35.37
CA GLY A 352 -5.35 2.44 -34.39
C GLY A 352 -5.07 1.00 -33.98
N VAL A 353 -4.74 0.13 -34.93
CA VAL A 353 -4.41 -1.28 -34.66
C VAL A 353 -3.10 -1.38 -33.87
N VAL A 354 -2.07 -0.65 -34.27
CA VAL A 354 -0.79 -0.56 -33.56
C VAL A 354 -0.99 -0.05 -32.13
N GLY A 355 -1.79 1.01 -31.94
CA GLY A 355 -2.14 1.55 -30.64
C GLY A 355 -2.89 0.53 -29.76
N GLY A 356 -3.88 -0.17 -30.33
CA GLY A 356 -4.61 -1.23 -29.63
C GLY A 356 -3.71 -2.38 -29.18
N MET A 357 -2.81 -2.85 -30.05
CA MET A 357 -1.83 -3.89 -29.72
C MET A 357 -0.83 -3.41 -28.66
N LEU A 358 -0.31 -2.19 -28.79
CA LEU A 358 0.60 -1.59 -27.82
C LEU A 358 -0.05 -1.53 -26.44
N GLY A 359 -1.32 -1.12 -26.34
CA GLY A 359 -2.06 -1.08 -25.08
C GLY A 359 -2.20 -2.45 -24.41
N LEU A 360 -2.51 -3.49 -25.19
CA LEU A 360 -2.60 -4.87 -24.68
C LEU A 360 -1.24 -5.41 -24.23
N LEU A 361 -0.20 -5.26 -25.05
CA LEU A 361 1.16 -5.70 -24.74
C LEU A 361 1.70 -4.99 -23.49
N THR A 362 1.50 -3.67 -23.40
CA THR A 362 1.90 -2.88 -22.21
C THR A 362 1.23 -3.43 -20.95
N THR A 363 -0.05 -3.80 -21.03
CA THR A 363 -0.77 -4.44 -19.91
C THR A 363 -0.08 -5.72 -19.44
N ALA A 364 0.23 -6.62 -20.38
CA ALA A 364 0.84 -7.90 -20.07
C ALA A 364 2.26 -7.72 -19.49
N ILE A 365 3.06 -6.84 -20.10
CA ILE A 365 4.42 -6.52 -19.65
C ILE A 365 4.40 -5.95 -18.23
N VAL A 366 3.50 -5.01 -17.94
CA VAL A 366 3.42 -4.37 -16.62
C VAL A 366 2.94 -5.34 -15.55
N VAL A 367 1.98 -6.20 -15.86
CA VAL A 367 1.55 -7.27 -14.94
C VAL A 367 2.71 -8.23 -14.66
N GLY A 368 3.47 -8.64 -15.69
CA GLY A 368 4.66 -9.48 -15.52
C GLY A 368 5.79 -8.78 -14.74
N GLY A 369 6.02 -7.50 -15.03
CA GLY A 369 7.00 -6.65 -14.38
C GLY A 369 6.69 -6.42 -12.90
N LEU A 370 5.43 -6.13 -12.56
CA LEU A 370 4.99 -5.99 -11.18
C LEU A 370 5.17 -7.30 -10.40
N LYS A 371 4.79 -8.45 -10.98
CA LYS A 371 5.05 -9.76 -10.35
C LYS A 371 6.55 -10.03 -10.14
N THR A 372 7.39 -9.57 -11.06
CA THR A 372 8.85 -9.72 -10.94
C THR A 372 9.41 -8.81 -9.85
N ILE A 373 8.96 -7.56 -9.77
CA ILE A 373 9.33 -6.61 -8.73
C ILE A 373 8.84 -7.09 -7.36
N GLU A 374 7.63 -7.65 -7.25
CA GLU A 374 7.09 -8.24 -6.02
C GLU A 374 7.95 -9.42 -5.54
N LYS A 375 8.43 -10.28 -6.45
CA LYS A 375 9.39 -11.35 -6.11
C LYS A 375 10.73 -10.82 -5.62
N MET A 376 11.16 -9.65 -6.09
CA MET A 376 12.37 -8.96 -5.65
C MET A 376 12.14 -8.07 -4.43
N GLN A 377 10.92 -8.04 -3.87
CA GLN A 377 10.62 -7.21 -2.70
C GLN A 377 11.52 -7.63 -1.54
N PRO A 378 12.28 -6.69 -0.95
CA PRO A 378 13.02 -6.98 0.26
C PRO A 378 12.05 -7.47 1.33
N LYS A 379 12.40 -8.54 2.06
CA LYS A 379 11.53 -9.19 3.06
C LYS A 379 11.27 -8.26 4.25
N ASP A 380 10.34 -7.34 4.10
CA ASP A 380 10.00 -6.31 5.08
C ASP A 380 8.91 -6.73 6.07
N ASN A 381 8.36 -7.93 5.88
CA ASN A 381 7.55 -8.65 6.85
C ASN A 381 8.04 -10.10 6.90
N PRO A 382 9.14 -10.36 7.63
CA PRO A 382 9.68 -11.71 7.72
C PRO A 382 8.61 -12.65 8.28
N SER A 383 8.45 -13.81 7.64
CA SER A 383 7.55 -14.84 8.15
C SER A 383 8.09 -15.35 9.50
N PHE A 384 7.18 -15.83 10.36
CA PHE A 384 7.59 -16.42 11.64
C PHE A 384 8.66 -17.51 11.43
N ASN A 385 8.47 -18.37 10.42
CA ASN A 385 9.45 -19.40 10.05
C ASN A 385 10.81 -18.82 9.70
N SER A 386 10.86 -17.73 8.90
CA SER A 386 12.14 -17.10 8.56
C SER A 386 12.84 -16.46 9.76
N LEU A 387 12.08 -15.93 10.72
CA LEU A 387 12.64 -15.42 11.98
C LEU A 387 13.17 -16.56 12.85
N CYS A 388 12.44 -17.69 12.93
CA CYS A 388 12.90 -18.88 13.63
C CYS A 388 14.16 -19.48 13.00
N GLU A 389 14.25 -19.53 11.68
CA GLU A 389 15.46 -19.97 10.96
C GLU A 389 16.64 -19.06 11.26
N THR A 390 16.44 -17.75 11.21
CA THR A 390 17.48 -16.75 11.51
C THR A 390 17.93 -16.86 12.97
N SER A 391 16.97 -16.96 13.91
CA SER A 391 17.21 -17.18 15.33
C SER A 391 18.08 -18.42 15.58
N LYS A 392 17.75 -19.55 14.94
CA LYS A 392 18.53 -20.79 15.03
C LYS A 392 19.96 -20.63 14.52
N LYS A 393 20.13 -19.96 13.37
CA LYS A 393 21.46 -19.73 12.78
C LYS A 393 22.34 -18.83 13.64
N ILE A 394 21.75 -17.82 14.28
CA ILE A 394 22.45 -16.90 15.19
C ILE A 394 22.80 -17.59 16.52
N GLY A 395 22.25 -18.77 16.82
CA GLY A 395 22.42 -19.45 18.11
C GLY A 395 21.53 -18.86 19.21
N PHE A 396 20.50 -18.10 18.83
CA PHE A 396 19.48 -17.62 19.75
C PHE A 396 18.47 -18.76 20.00
N PHE A 397 18.57 -19.42 21.16
CA PHE A 397 17.73 -20.55 21.54
C PHE A 397 16.28 -20.11 21.75
N LEU A 398 15.36 -20.72 21.01
CA LEU A 398 13.93 -20.57 21.25
C LEU A 398 13.54 -21.42 22.47
N PRO A 399 12.71 -20.92 23.40
CA PRO A 399 12.15 -21.77 24.46
C PRO A 399 11.34 -22.89 23.80
N ALA A 400 11.67 -24.14 24.15
CA ALA A 400 11.12 -25.35 23.53
C ALA A 400 9.61 -25.56 23.80
N SER A 401 8.97 -24.75 24.63
CA SER A 401 7.65 -25.02 25.21
C SER A 401 6.45 -24.33 24.55
N GLU A 402 6.63 -23.48 23.52
CA GLU A 402 5.52 -22.73 22.90
C GLU A 402 5.36 -22.89 21.38
N ILE A 403 6.23 -23.67 20.72
CA ILE A 403 6.16 -23.89 19.27
C ILE A 403 4.87 -24.64 18.86
N ASP A 404 4.27 -25.40 19.78
CA ASP A 404 3.02 -26.15 19.53
C ASP A 404 1.73 -25.29 19.63
N TYR A 405 1.82 -24.03 20.10
CA TYR A 405 0.63 -23.21 20.41
C TYR A 405 0.49 -21.89 19.65
N ILE A 406 1.32 -21.64 18.64
CA ILE A 406 0.87 -20.69 17.59
C ILE A 406 -0.03 -21.54 16.71
N PRO A 407 -1.37 -21.42 16.79
CA PRO A 407 -2.20 -22.04 15.77
C PRO A 407 -1.61 -21.52 14.47
N GLU A 408 -1.20 -22.43 13.59
CA GLU A 408 -1.11 -22.12 12.19
C GLU A 408 -2.28 -21.18 11.94
N VAL A 409 -1.99 -20.01 11.39
CA VAL A 409 -3.00 -19.26 10.67
C VAL A 409 -3.40 -20.21 9.55
N ARG A 410 -4.25 -21.19 9.88
CA ARG A 410 -4.88 -22.14 8.98
C ARG A 410 -5.65 -21.21 8.08
N GLY A 411 -5.07 -21.00 6.92
CA GLY A 411 -5.82 -20.61 5.75
C GLY A 411 -7.08 -21.46 5.72
N GLY A 412 -8.18 -20.81 5.33
CA GLY A 412 -9.40 -21.50 4.98
C GLY A 412 -9.07 -22.77 4.19
N ARG A 413 -9.65 -23.88 4.68
CA ARG A 413 -9.47 -25.23 4.18
C ARG A 413 -9.56 -25.31 2.66
N ASP A 414 -8.65 -26.11 2.12
CA ASP A 414 -8.83 -26.88 0.91
C ASP A 414 -10.11 -27.74 1.04
N HIS A 415 -11.02 -27.58 0.08
CA HIS A 415 -11.94 -28.64 -0.31
C HIS A 415 -11.42 -29.24 -1.61
N THR A 416 -10.63 -30.31 -1.50
CA THR A 416 -10.41 -31.25 -2.60
C THR A 416 -11.59 -32.20 -2.66
N HIS A 417 -12.56 -31.90 -3.52
CA HIS A 417 -13.32 -32.93 -4.23
C HIS A 417 -12.96 -32.84 -5.71
N LYS A 418 -12.45 -33.95 -6.25
CA LYS A 418 -12.09 -34.15 -7.65
C LYS A 418 -13.28 -33.85 -8.56
N HIS A 419 -13.13 -32.89 -9.47
CA HIS A 419 -13.62 -32.97 -10.87
C HIS A 419 -12.82 -31.98 -11.76
N THR A 420 -11.92 -32.55 -12.56
CA THR A 420 -11.50 -32.17 -13.93
C THR A 420 -11.53 -30.70 -14.41
N HIS A 421 -10.33 -30.20 -14.73
CA HIS A 421 -9.97 -29.16 -15.72
C HIS A 421 -10.61 -27.76 -15.63
N THR A 422 -9.87 -26.76 -15.10
CA THR A 422 -9.54 -25.46 -15.77
C THR A 422 -8.70 -24.52 -14.89
N LEU A 423 -7.52 -24.14 -15.40
CA LEU A 423 -6.66 -22.97 -15.11
C LEU A 423 -6.80 -22.24 -13.75
N GLU A 424 -5.91 -22.58 -12.81
CA GLU A 424 -5.76 -21.91 -11.51
C GLU A 424 -4.95 -20.60 -11.58
N SER A 425 -5.48 -19.59 -10.89
CA SER A 425 -4.92 -18.26 -10.62
C SER A 425 -3.85 -18.27 -9.51
N PRO A 426 -2.77 -17.47 -9.59
CA PRO A 426 -1.86 -17.27 -8.47
C PRO A 426 -2.12 -15.91 -7.81
N PHE A 427 -3.11 -15.83 -6.92
CA PHE A 427 -3.21 -14.81 -5.87
C PHE A 427 -4.05 -15.40 -4.72
N ARG A 428 -3.39 -16.14 -3.81
CA ARG A 428 -3.83 -16.24 -2.41
C ARG A 428 -3.21 -15.03 -1.70
N ARG A 429 -3.95 -14.27 -0.90
CA ARG A 429 -5.16 -14.66 -0.17
C ARG A 429 -6.45 -14.23 -0.81
#